data_AF-A0AAV3ZHX6-F1
#
_entry.id   AF-A0AAV3ZHX6-F1
#
_cell.length_a   1.000
_cell.length_b   1.000
_cell.length_c   1.000
_cell.angle_alpha   90.00
_cell.angle_beta   90.00
_cell.angle_gamma   90.00
#
_symmetry.space_group_name_H-M   'P 1'
#
loop_
_entity.id
_entity.type
_entity.pdbx_description
1 polymer ?
#
loop_
_entity_poly.entity_id
_entity_poly.type
_entity_poly.pdbx_seq_one_letter_code
_entity_poly.pdbx_strand_id
1 'polypeptide(L)'
;MNISISSKIRLLRSLVMSIFLYACESWTLNADIERRSRAMEMRCHRRLLGISYKDHTTNEEVSKRIINAIGPHVDLLTIVRQRKLKWYGHTWHAYYSFIWPCEDHHAGYRKWRQKEREAEETLG
;
A
#
# COMPACT_ATOMS: atom_id res chain seq x y z
N MET A 1 29.59 19.61 1.61
CA MET A 1 28.21 19.58 1.07
C MET A 1 27.23 19.31 2.20
N ASN A 2 26.47 20.31 2.66
CA ASN A 2 25.41 20.12 3.66
C ASN A 2 24.10 19.75 2.93
N ILE A 3 23.82 18.46 2.82
CA ILE A 3 22.59 17.95 2.21
C ILE A 3 21.50 17.97 3.28
N SER A 4 20.41 18.68 3.03
CA SER A 4 19.28 18.81 3.95
C SER A 4 18.71 17.44 4.34
N ILE A 5 18.24 17.33 5.58
CA ILE A 5 17.63 16.10 6.13
C ILE A 5 16.47 15.63 5.23
N SER A 6 15.70 16.58 4.68
CA SER A 6 14.63 16.32 3.72
C SER A 6 15.11 15.55 2.47
N SER A 7 16.21 16.00 1.85
CA SER A 7 16.77 15.31 0.67
C SER A 7 17.25 13.90 1.01
N LYS A 8 17.84 13.70 2.19
CA LYS A 8 18.26 12.36 2.65
C LYS A 8 17.07 11.42 2.87
N ILE A 9 15.97 11.90 3.45
CA ILE A 9 14.75 11.07 3.62
C ILE A 9 14.17 10.69 2.27
N ARG A 10 14.10 11.65 1.34
CA ARG A 10 13.61 11.38 -0.02
C ARG A 10 14.45 10.32 -0.74
N LEU A 11 15.77 10.41 -0.64
CA LEU A 11 16.70 9.43 -1.21
C LEU A 11 16.53 8.06 -0.55
N LEU A 12 16.54 8.00 0.78
CA LEU A 12 16.31 6.76 1.52
C LEU A 12 15.00 6.12 1.09
N ARG A 13 13.92 6.90 1.02
CA ARG A 13 12.60 6.41 0.60
C ARG A 13 12.64 5.85 -0.81
N SER A 14 13.28 6.55 -1.76
CA SER A 14 13.40 6.07 -3.14
C SER A 14 14.14 4.74 -3.24
N LEU A 15 15.28 4.62 -2.55
CA LEU A 15 16.13 3.43 -2.59
C LEU A 15 15.50 2.25 -1.84
N VAL A 16 14.97 2.51 -0.64
CA VAL A 16 14.34 1.48 0.17
C VAL A 16 13.07 0.99 -0.52
N MET A 17 12.25 1.88 -1.09
CA MET A 17 11.08 1.49 -1.87
C MET A 17 11.43 0.57 -3.04
N SER A 18 12.44 0.92 -3.85
CA SER A 18 12.81 0.08 -5.01
C SER A 18 13.27 -1.30 -4.59
N ILE A 19 14.11 -1.39 -3.54
CA ILE A 19 14.59 -2.67 -3.02
C ILE A 19 13.43 -3.51 -2.46
N PHE A 20 12.53 -2.91 -1.68
CA PHE A 20 11.40 -3.64 -1.10
C PHE A 20 10.41 -4.12 -2.15
N LEU A 21 10.16 -3.35 -3.21
CA LEU A 21 9.26 -3.77 -4.29
C LEU A 21 9.80 -5.00 -4.99
N TYR A 22 11.08 -4.97 -5.38
CA TYR A 22 11.74 -6.11 -5.98
C TYR A 22 11.75 -7.32 -5.04
N ALA A 23 12.04 -7.11 -3.76
CA ALA A 23 12.01 -8.16 -2.76
C ALA A 23 10.60 -8.76 -2.61
N CYS A 24 9.53 -7.97 -2.70
CA CYS A 24 8.14 -8.47 -2.56
C CYS A 24 7.61 -9.19 -3.80
N GLU A 25 8.22 -8.98 -4.97
CA GLU A 25 7.98 -9.81 -6.15
C GLU A 25 8.57 -11.21 -5.95
N SER A 26 9.75 -11.28 -5.32
CA SER A 26 10.46 -12.54 -5.08
C SER A 26 10.04 -13.23 -3.77
N TRP A 27 9.62 -12.48 -2.75
CA TRP A 27 9.34 -12.97 -1.40
C TRP A 27 7.87 -12.75 -1.03
N THR A 28 7.28 -13.76 -0.38
CA THR A 28 5.96 -13.63 0.22
C THR A 28 6.01 -12.71 1.43
N LEU A 29 5.09 -11.74 1.53
CA LEU A 29 4.98 -10.87 2.70
C LEU A 29 4.53 -11.70 3.90
N ASN A 30 5.49 -12.05 4.76
CA ASN A 30 5.25 -12.75 6.02
C ASN A 30 5.34 -11.75 7.18
N ALA A 31 4.62 -12.01 8.28
CA ALA A 31 4.56 -11.15 9.44
C ALA A 31 5.95 -10.81 10.03
N ASP A 32 6.91 -11.76 9.97
CA ASP A 32 8.28 -11.49 10.43
C ASP A 32 9.03 -10.51 9.53
N ILE A 33 8.84 -10.59 8.21
CA ILE A 33 9.43 -9.65 7.24
C ILE A 33 8.82 -8.26 7.45
N GLU A 34 7.51 -8.18 7.69
CA GLU A 34 6.84 -6.90 7.97
C GLU A 34 7.36 -6.25 9.26
N ARG A 35 7.54 -7.04 10.32
CA ARG A 35 8.14 -6.58 11.57
C ARG A 35 9.58 -6.08 11.37
N ARG A 36 10.41 -6.85 10.65
CA ARG A 36 11.80 -6.46 10.32
C ARG A 36 11.85 -5.20 9.47
N SER A 37 10.93 -5.06 8.51
CA SER A 37 10.81 -3.88 7.66
C SER A 37 10.55 -2.63 8.48
N ARG A 38 9.53 -2.66 9.36
CA ARG A 38 9.21 -1.54 10.23
C ARG A 38 10.36 -1.20 11.19
N ALA A 39 11.03 -2.21 11.74
CA ALA A 39 12.20 -2.00 12.58
C ALA A 39 13.38 -1.37 11.82
N MET A 40 13.57 -1.75 10.56
CA MET A 40 14.61 -1.18 9.70
C MET A 40 14.30 0.28 9.35
N GLU A 41 13.07 0.60 8.95
CA GLU A 41 12.64 1.97 8.67
C GLU A 41 12.86 2.88 9.89
N MET A 42 12.43 2.42 11.07
CA MET A 42 12.63 3.14 12.33
C MET A 42 14.12 3.34 12.66
N ARG A 43 14.97 2.34 12.40
CA ARG A 43 16.43 2.45 12.59
C ARG A 43 17.03 3.49 11.66
N CYS A 44 16.58 3.56 10.41
CA CYS A 44 17.02 4.56 9.45
C CYS A 44 16.58 5.97 9.85
N HIS A 45 15.33 6.14 10.31
CA HIS A 45 14.84 7.43 10.82
C HIS A 45 15.64 7.94 12.01
N ARG A 46 15.93 7.07 12.99
CA ARG A 46 16.77 7.44 14.14
C ARG A 46 18.16 7.87 13.74
N ARG A 47 18.82 7.11 12.85
CA ARG A 47 20.15 7.46 12.32
C ARG A 47 20.15 8.79 11.60
N LEU A 48 19.10 9.07 10.86
CA LEU A 48 19.01 10.31 10.11
C LEU A 48 18.79 11.54 11.00
N LEU A 49 17.93 11.40 12.01
CA LEU A 49 17.68 12.44 13.01
C LEU A 49 18.83 12.58 14.02
N GLY A 50 19.82 11.68 13.98
CA GLY A 50 20.95 11.69 14.92
C GLY A 50 20.54 11.34 16.35
N ILE A 51 19.41 10.67 16.55
CA ILE A 51 18.88 10.36 17.88
C ILE A 51 19.75 9.29 18.54
N SER A 52 20.33 9.63 19.68
CA SER A 52 21.12 8.69 20.48
C SER A 52 20.20 7.75 21.26
N TYR A 53 20.68 6.56 21.59
CA TYR A 53 19.97 5.64 22.48
C TYR A 53 19.68 6.28 23.85
N LYS A 54 20.50 7.24 24.27
CA LYS A 54 20.38 7.96 25.55
C LYS A 54 19.17 8.91 25.61
N ASP A 55 18.63 9.33 24.48
CA ASP A 55 17.48 10.27 24.45
C ASP A 55 16.16 9.60 24.85
N HIS A 56 16.13 8.28 25.09
CA HIS A 56 14.93 7.51 25.46
C HIS A 56 13.68 7.85 24.63
N THR A 57 13.87 8.20 23.35
CA THR A 57 12.80 8.70 22.49
C THR A 57 11.89 7.56 22.03
N THR A 58 10.59 7.72 22.29
CA THR A 58 9.56 6.76 21.84
C THR A 58 9.48 6.71 20.32
N ASN A 59 9.05 5.57 19.77
CA ASN A 59 8.91 5.39 18.32
C ASN A 59 7.93 6.43 17.71
N GLU A 60 6.88 6.79 18.44
CA GLU A 60 5.88 7.78 18.02
C GLU A 60 6.49 9.18 17.88
N GLU A 61 7.36 9.56 18.82
CA GLU A 61 8.03 10.85 18.79
C GLU A 61 9.01 10.96 17.62
N VAL A 62 9.72 9.86 17.30
CA VAL A 62 10.55 9.78 16.09
C VAL A 62 9.69 10.00 14.84
N SER A 63 8.54 9.34 14.74
CA SER A 63 7.61 9.52 13.61
C SER A 63 7.08 10.95 13.51
N LYS A 64 6.71 11.58 14.64
CA LYS A 64 6.27 12.99 14.65
C LYS A 64 7.35 13.93 14.13
N ARG A 65 8.61 13.74 14.55
CA ARG A 65 9.74 14.55 14.06
C ARG A 65 9.96 14.40 12.56
N ILE A 66 9.82 13.19 12.02
CA ILE A 66 9.89 12.95 10.57
C ILE A 66 8.74 13.68 9.85
N ILE A 67 7.52 13.58 10.37
CA ILE A 67 6.34 14.24 9.80
C ILE A 67 6.51 15.77 9.81
N ASN A 68 7.04 16.34 10.89
CA ASN A 68 7.28 17.78 10.97
C ASN A 68 8.38 18.24 9.98
N ALA A 69 9.34 17.39 9.64
CA ALA A 69 10.45 17.76 8.76
C ALA A 69 10.12 17.70 7.26
N ILE A 70 9.18 16.85 6.83
CA ILE A 70 8.87 16.58 5.40
C ILE A 70 7.38 16.67 5.06
N GLY A 71 6.50 16.68 6.06
CA GLY A 71 5.06 16.57 5.89
C GLY A 71 4.56 15.12 6.06
N PRO A 72 3.35 14.79 5.60
CA PRO A 72 2.75 13.48 5.82
C PRO A 72 3.62 12.36 5.25
N HIS A 73 4.16 11.54 6.16
CA HIS A 73 4.98 10.37 5.84
C HIS A 73 4.12 9.11 5.90
N VAL A 74 4.13 8.32 4.83
CA VAL A 74 3.45 7.02 4.76
C VAL A 74 4.48 5.94 5.03
N ASP A 75 4.18 5.05 5.99
CA ASP A 75 4.98 3.85 6.29
C ASP A 75 5.24 3.06 5.00
N LEU A 76 6.51 2.70 4.80
CA LEU A 76 6.99 1.92 3.68
C LEU A 76 6.12 0.68 3.43
N LEU A 77 5.77 -0.02 4.50
CA LEU A 77 5.00 -1.26 4.44
C LEU A 77 3.60 -1.03 3.84
N THR A 78 2.99 0.11 4.17
CA THR A 78 1.68 0.52 3.66
C THR A 78 1.75 0.75 2.15
N ILE A 79 2.83 1.37 1.66
CA ILE A 79 2.99 1.63 0.22
C ILE A 79 3.17 0.31 -0.55
N VAL A 80 3.97 -0.61 0.00
CA VAL A 80 4.17 -1.96 -0.58
C VAL A 80 2.83 -2.72 -0.65
N ARG A 81 2.06 -2.73 0.44
CA ARG A 81 0.73 -3.37 0.49
C ARG A 81 -0.23 -2.76 -0.53
N GLN A 82 -0.31 -1.44 -0.60
CA GLN A 82 -1.15 -0.74 -1.59
C GLN A 82 -0.78 -1.10 -3.03
N ARG A 83 0.52 -1.11 -3.35
CA ARG A 83 0.97 -1.49 -4.70
C ARG A 83 0.66 -2.94 -5.03
N LYS A 84 0.82 -3.85 -4.07
CA LYS A 84 0.51 -5.26 -4.25
C LYS A 84 -0.99 -5.47 -4.50
N LEU A 85 -1.85 -4.80 -3.72
CA LEU A 85 -3.30 -4.80 -3.94
C LEU A 85 -3.68 -4.21 -5.30
N LYS A 86 -3.04 -3.10 -5.70
CA LYS A 86 -3.27 -2.48 -7.01
C LYS A 86 -2.89 -3.44 -8.15
N TRP A 87 -1.75 -4.13 -8.04
CA TRP A 87 -1.34 -5.14 -9.02
C TRP A 87 -2.33 -6.30 -9.09
N TYR A 88 -2.77 -6.83 -7.96
CA TYR A 88 -3.82 -7.86 -7.93
C TYR A 88 -5.11 -7.37 -8.59
N GLY A 89 -5.53 -6.13 -8.34
CA GLY A 89 -6.66 -5.52 -9.01
C GLY A 89 -6.48 -5.48 -10.53
N HIS A 90 -5.32 -5.07 -11.02
CA HIS A 90 -5.01 -5.08 -12.46
C HIS A 90 -5.03 -6.48 -13.06
N THR A 91 -4.41 -7.46 -12.40
CA THR A 91 -4.43 -8.87 -12.85
C THR A 91 -5.85 -9.42 -12.86
N TRP A 92 -6.66 -9.09 -11.85
CA TRP A 92 -8.06 -9.48 -11.76
C TRP A 92 -8.92 -8.87 -12.87
N HIS A 93 -8.79 -7.56 -13.09
CA HIS A 93 -9.49 -6.87 -14.18
C HIS A 93 -9.10 -7.41 -15.56
N ALA A 94 -7.82 -7.72 -15.78
CA ALA A 94 -7.35 -8.33 -17.02
C ALA A 94 -7.90 -9.76 -17.20
N TYR A 95 -7.91 -10.57 -16.14
CA TYR A 95 -8.45 -11.93 -16.15
C TYR A 95 -9.95 -11.95 -16.45
N TYR A 96 -10.74 -11.12 -15.75
CA TYR A 96 -12.17 -11.01 -16.02
C TYR A 96 -12.45 -10.39 -17.38
N SER A 97 -11.72 -9.36 -17.82
CA SER A 97 -11.92 -8.81 -19.17
C SER A 97 -11.62 -9.82 -20.29
N PHE A 98 -10.77 -10.81 -20.02
CA PHE A 98 -10.42 -11.87 -20.97
C PHE A 98 -11.41 -13.04 -20.95
N ILE A 99 -12.01 -13.35 -19.79
CA ILE A 99 -12.94 -14.48 -19.61
C ILE A 99 -14.41 -14.08 -19.75
N TRP A 100 -14.78 -12.86 -19.36
CA TRP A 100 -16.14 -12.30 -19.44
C TRP A 100 -16.75 -12.27 -20.85
N PRO A 101 -15.99 -12.19 -21.97
CA PRO A 101 -16.58 -12.35 -23.30
C PRO A 101 -17.16 -13.74 -23.57
N CYS A 102 -16.75 -14.78 -22.82
CA CYS A 102 -17.13 -16.17 -23.09
C CYS A 102 -18.33 -16.68 -22.25
N GLU A 103 -18.66 -16.05 -21.12
CA GLU A 103 -19.77 -16.47 -20.25
C GLU A 103 -20.83 -15.35 -20.10
N ASP A 104 -21.78 -15.35 -21.03
CA ASP A 104 -23.19 -14.98 -20.79
C ASP A 104 -23.56 -13.64 -20.14
N HIS A 105 -23.37 -12.51 -20.84
CA HIS A 105 -23.98 -11.24 -20.43
C HIS A 105 -25.46 -11.07 -20.88
N HIS A 106 -26.05 -11.98 -21.66
CA HIS A 106 -27.40 -11.82 -22.24
C HIS A 106 -28.54 -12.59 -21.52
N ALA A 107 -28.24 -13.47 -20.56
CA ALA A 107 -29.23 -14.34 -19.91
C ALA A 107 -29.70 -13.84 -18.53
N GLY A 108 -28.80 -13.27 -17.72
CA GLY A 108 -29.11 -12.86 -16.34
C GLY A 108 -29.85 -11.53 -16.23
N TYR A 109 -29.42 -10.52 -16.99
CA TYR A 109 -29.94 -9.15 -16.86
C TYR A 109 -31.40 -9.01 -17.34
N ARG A 110 -31.78 -9.77 -18.36
CA ARG A 110 -33.19 -9.83 -18.81
C ARG A 110 -34.10 -10.43 -17.74
N LYS A 111 -33.67 -11.50 -17.06
CA LYS A 111 -34.45 -12.13 -15.98
C LYS A 111 -34.57 -11.24 -14.75
N TRP A 112 -33.50 -10.50 -14.40
CA TRP A 112 -33.52 -9.56 -13.29
C TRP A 112 -34.47 -8.37 -13.54
N ARG A 113 -34.37 -7.74 -14.73
CA ARG A 113 -35.26 -6.64 -15.14
C ARG A 113 -36.74 -7.07 -15.25
N GLN A 114 -36.99 -8.33 -15.59
CA GLN A 114 -38.35 -8.86 -15.70
C GLN A 114 -38.98 -9.08 -14.32
N LYS A 115 -38.19 -9.54 -13.34
CA LYS A 115 -38.61 -9.61 -11.93
C LYS A 115 -38.90 -8.24 -11.31
N GLU A 116 -38.15 -7.19 -11.68
CA GLU A 116 -38.44 -5.84 -11.17
C GLU A 116 -39.78 -5.31 -11.68
N ARG A 117 -40.10 -5.50 -12.97
CA ARG A 117 -41.40 -5.08 -13.52
C ARG A 117 -42.58 -5.86 -12.95
N GLU A 118 -42.41 -7.16 -12.72
CA GLU A 118 -43.42 -7.99 -12.05
C GLU A 118 -43.63 -7.55 -10.59
N ALA A 119 -42.58 -7.10 -9.90
CA ALA A 119 -42.70 -6.56 -8.54
C ALA A 119 -43.42 -5.20 -8.52
N GLU A 120 -43.22 -4.35 -9.53
CA GLU A 120 -43.90 -3.05 -9.67
C GLU A 120 -45.40 -3.19 -9.98
N GLU A 121 -45.79 -4.19 -10.79
CA GLU A 121 -47.22 -4.46 -11.10
C GLU A 121 -48.01 -5.07 -9.92
N THR A 122 -47.35 -5.75 -8.99
CA THR A 122 -48.02 -6.32 -7.80
C THR A 122 -48.24 -5.31 -6.66
N LEU A 123 -47.67 -4.11 -6.76
CA LEU A 123 -47.72 -3.06 -5.74
C LEU A 123 -48.64 -1.87 -6.12
N GLY A 124 -49.32 -1.94 -7.26
CA GLY A 124 -50.36 -0.99 -7.71
C GLY A 124 -51.74 -1.62 -7.73
#